data_AF-A0A644T6H6-F1
#
_entry.id   AF-A0A644T6H6-F1
#
_cell.length_a   1.000
_cell.length_b   1.000
_cell.length_c   1.000
_cell.angle_alpha   90.00
_cell.angle_beta   90.00
_cell.angle_gamma   90.00
#
_symmetry.space_group_name_H-M   'P 1'
#
loop_
_entity.id
_entity.type
_entity.pdbx_description
1 polymer ?
#
loop_
_entity_poly.entity_id
_entity_poly.type
_entity_poly.pdbx_seq_one_letter_code
_entity_poly.pdbx_strand_id
1 'polypeptide(L)'
;MKILKNKNQKGFTLIEAMVAMIIVVMAVIGPLSLIVNSINNIRQERNRIAAAFLAEEMVENFRAHRDNFVLACKNISYNFSEDGLTIDSATCNFLGANLPVDKVLLQVSGSSPNSIAWNLFLRNVTPIFNTNLYLDNNSFFNTLTIPPSSASDCATLKYSALYGGYNCSQGGPGDFKRTTRLTKISDSSLRIEVEVYYAPKRFVKVVDYIYER
;
A
#
# COMPACT_ATOMS: atom_id res chain seq x y z
N MET A 1 15.13 81.51 -28.02
CA MET A 1 14.91 80.08 -27.71
C MET A 1 13.42 79.85 -27.54
N LYS A 2 12.74 79.24 -28.53
CA LYS A 2 11.28 79.01 -28.51
C LYS A 2 11.00 77.71 -27.77
N ILE A 3 10.37 77.78 -26.61
CA ILE A 3 9.93 76.61 -25.85
C ILE A 3 8.62 76.12 -26.48
N LEU A 4 8.65 74.95 -27.13
CA LEU A 4 7.48 74.31 -27.70
C LEU A 4 6.63 73.72 -26.56
N LYS A 5 5.55 74.41 -26.19
CA LYS A 5 4.58 73.97 -25.18
C LYS A 5 3.75 72.82 -25.76
N ASN A 6 4.01 71.59 -25.31
CA ASN A 6 3.26 70.41 -25.72
C ASN A 6 1.83 70.47 -25.13
N LYS A 7 0.82 70.74 -25.97
CA LYS A 7 -0.58 70.99 -25.55
C LYS A 7 -1.39 69.73 -25.21
N ASN A 8 -0.77 68.55 -25.19
CA ASN A 8 -1.47 67.26 -25.08
C ASN A 8 -1.23 66.48 -23.78
N GLN A 9 -0.80 67.12 -22.69
CA GLN A 9 -0.75 66.45 -21.39
C GLN A 9 -2.12 66.55 -20.68
N LYS A 10 -3.03 65.65 -21.06
CA LYS A 10 -4.28 65.42 -20.32
C LYS A 10 -3.93 64.63 -19.05
N GLY A 11 -4.07 65.26 -17.89
CA GLY A 11 -3.96 64.57 -16.60
C GLY A 11 -5.11 63.59 -16.41
N PHE A 12 -4.83 62.44 -15.80
CA PHE A 12 -5.85 61.48 -15.38
C PHE A 12 -6.78 62.12 -14.37
N THR A 13 -8.08 61.92 -14.51
CA THR A 13 -9.03 62.39 -13.50
C THR A 13 -9.00 61.46 -12.28
N LEU A 14 -9.20 62.01 -11.08
CA LEU A 14 -9.22 61.22 -9.85
C LEU A 14 -10.28 60.11 -9.90
N ILE A 15 -11.43 60.38 -10.53
CA ILE A 15 -12.50 59.41 -10.70
C ILE A 15 -12.11 58.25 -11.62
N GLU A 16 -11.34 58.52 -12.68
CA GLU A 16 -10.83 57.48 -13.59
C GLU A 16 -9.85 56.53 -12.88
N ALA A 17 -8.99 57.07 -12.00
CA ALA A 17 -8.10 56.25 -11.18
C ALA A 17 -8.87 55.36 -10.18
N MET A 18 -9.94 55.88 -9.57
CA MET A 18 -10.79 55.09 -8.67
C MET A 18 -11.51 53.95 -9.42
N VAL A 19 -12.08 54.23 -10.58
CA VAL A 19 -12.76 53.21 -11.40
C VAL A 19 -11.76 52.17 -11.89
N ALA A 20 -10.57 52.59 -12.36
CA ALA A 20 -9.52 51.66 -12.79
C ALA A 20 -9.08 50.73 -11.65
N MET A 21 -8.92 51.23 -10.42
CA MET A 21 -8.57 50.42 -9.26
C MET A 21 -9.65 49.36 -8.96
N ILE A 22 -10.92 49.72 -9.02
CA ILE A 22 -12.05 48.79 -8.80
C ILE A 22 -12.04 47.66 -9.84
N ILE A 23 -11.84 48.01 -11.12
CA ILE A 23 -11.77 47.02 -12.20
C ILE A 23 -10.59 46.06 -11.98
N VAL A 24 -9.42 46.58 -11.59
CA VAL A 24 -8.24 45.76 -11.29
C VAL A 24 -8.48 44.81 -10.11
N VAL A 25 -9.11 45.30 -9.03
CA VAL A 25 -9.42 44.44 -7.86
C VAL A 25 -10.38 43.31 -8.24
N MET A 26 -11.45 43.61 -8.99
CA MET A 26 -12.38 42.57 -9.47
C MET A 26 -11.69 41.57 -10.41
N ALA A 27 -10.80 42.06 -11.27
CA ALA A 27 -10.04 41.21 -12.19
C ALA A 27 -9.09 40.24 -11.48
N VAL A 28 -8.56 40.60 -10.30
CA VAL A 28 -7.63 39.75 -9.52
C VAL A 28 -8.37 38.75 -8.62
N ILE A 29 -9.51 39.12 -8.04
CA ILE A 29 -10.24 38.27 -7.08
C ILE A 29 -10.73 36.97 -7.73
N GLY A 30 -11.26 37.03 -8.97
CA GLY A 30 -11.79 35.86 -9.68
C GLY A 30 -10.75 34.74 -9.84
N PRO A 31 -9.60 35.02 -10.51
CA PRO A 31 -8.51 34.06 -10.66
C PRO A 31 -7.96 33.55 -9.32
N LEU A 32 -7.86 34.40 -8.30
CA LEU A 32 -7.35 34.01 -6.99
C LEU A 32 -8.21 32.92 -6.32
N SER A 33 -9.53 33.04 -6.41
CA SER A 33 -10.47 32.03 -5.90
C SER A 33 -10.28 30.67 -6.60
N LEU A 34 -10.08 30.69 -7.92
CA LEU A 34 -9.81 29.47 -8.69
C LEU A 34 -8.50 28.80 -8.23
N ILE A 35 -7.43 29.58 -8.04
CA ILE A 35 -6.14 29.05 -7.59
C ILE A 35 -6.26 28.36 -6.24
N VAL A 36 -6.96 28.97 -5.27
CA VAL A 36 -7.15 28.38 -3.94
C VAL A 36 -7.89 27.04 -4.03
N ASN A 37 -8.95 26.97 -4.84
CA ASN A 37 -9.68 25.73 -5.06
C ASN A 37 -8.84 24.66 -5.78
N SER A 38 -8.06 25.05 -6.78
CA SER A 38 -7.13 24.16 -7.48
C SER A 38 -6.09 23.57 -6.53
N ILE A 39 -5.51 24.37 -5.62
CA ILE A 39 -4.53 23.90 -4.62
C ILE A 39 -5.16 22.85 -3.70
N ASN A 40 -6.38 23.07 -3.24
CA ASN A 40 -7.09 22.11 -2.38
C ASN A 40 -7.37 20.79 -3.13
N ASN A 41 -7.78 20.86 -4.39
CA ASN A 41 -7.99 19.68 -5.22
C ASN A 41 -6.69 18.92 -5.46
N ILE A 42 -5.58 19.62 -5.76
CA ILE A 42 -4.26 18.99 -5.94
C ILE A 42 -3.82 18.25 -4.67
N ARG A 43 -4.03 18.84 -3.49
CA ARG A 43 -3.71 18.17 -2.21
C ARG A 43 -4.52 16.89 -2.01
N GLN A 44 -5.81 16.92 -2.37
CA GLN A 44 -6.67 15.74 -2.26
C GLN A 44 -6.24 14.63 -3.22
N GLU A 45 -5.97 14.95 -4.48
CA GLU A 45 -5.53 13.95 -5.46
C GLU A 45 -4.16 13.39 -5.13
N ARG A 46 -3.23 14.22 -4.60
CA ARG A 46 -1.95 13.75 -4.09
C ARG A 46 -2.13 12.70 -2.99
N ASN A 47 -3.01 12.95 -2.02
CA ASN A 47 -3.28 11.99 -0.94
C ASN A 47 -3.94 10.72 -1.46
N ARG A 48 -4.85 10.82 -2.44
CA ARG A 48 -5.46 9.66 -3.09
C ARG A 48 -4.43 8.78 -3.79
N ILE A 49 -3.52 9.39 -4.54
CA ILE A 49 -2.43 8.68 -5.24
C ILE A 49 -1.51 8.00 -4.21
N ALA A 50 -1.11 8.71 -3.15
CA ALA A 50 -0.31 8.12 -2.08
C ALA A 50 -1.01 6.93 -1.40
N ALA A 51 -2.32 7.03 -1.12
CA ALA A 51 -3.11 5.94 -0.57
C ALA A 51 -3.19 4.73 -1.51
N ALA A 52 -3.30 4.96 -2.83
CA ALA A 52 -3.28 3.88 -3.82
C ALA A 52 -1.93 3.16 -3.83
N PHE A 53 -0.82 3.88 -3.86
CA PHE A 53 0.52 3.28 -3.81
C PHE A 53 0.73 2.47 -2.52
N LEU A 54 0.29 2.98 -1.36
CA LEU A 54 0.38 2.25 -0.09
C LEU A 54 -0.46 0.97 -0.07
N ALA A 55 -1.56 0.93 -0.83
CA ALA A 55 -2.40 -0.24 -0.96
C ALA A 55 -1.78 -1.27 -1.91
N GLU A 56 -1.28 -0.82 -3.06
CA GLU A 56 -0.60 -1.67 -4.06
C GLU A 56 0.68 -2.29 -3.51
N GLU A 57 1.47 -1.54 -2.73
CA GLU A 57 2.67 -2.03 -2.06
C GLU A 57 2.37 -3.25 -1.17
N MET A 58 1.28 -3.22 -0.41
CA MET A 58 0.90 -4.37 0.44
C MET A 58 0.50 -5.58 -0.39
N VAL A 59 -0.26 -5.38 -1.47
CA VAL A 59 -0.60 -6.48 -2.38
C VAL A 59 0.67 -7.11 -2.95
N GLU A 60 1.62 -6.28 -3.37
CA GLU A 60 2.88 -6.76 -3.93
C GLU A 60 3.72 -7.50 -2.89
N ASN A 61 3.75 -7.04 -1.63
CA ASN A 61 4.43 -7.77 -0.55
C ASN A 61 3.85 -9.17 -0.34
N PHE A 62 2.52 -9.35 -0.44
CA PHE A 62 1.91 -10.68 -0.38
C PHE A 62 2.29 -11.55 -1.57
N ARG A 63 2.35 -10.99 -2.79
CA ARG A 63 2.81 -11.73 -3.97
C ARG A 63 4.27 -12.14 -3.84
N ALA A 64 5.13 -11.22 -3.41
CA ALA A 64 6.53 -11.48 -3.15
C ALA A 64 6.71 -12.55 -2.08
N HIS A 65 5.89 -12.53 -1.02
CA HIS A 65 5.94 -13.53 0.04
C HIS A 65 5.52 -14.92 -0.46
N ARG A 66 4.45 -15.03 -1.25
CA ARG A 66 4.10 -16.28 -1.94
C ARG A 66 5.26 -16.75 -2.82
N ASP A 67 5.82 -15.86 -3.63
CA ASP A 67 6.89 -16.20 -4.56
C ASP A 67 8.15 -16.68 -3.81
N ASN A 68 8.44 -16.16 -2.62
CA ASN A 68 9.50 -16.69 -1.76
C ASN A 68 9.26 -18.14 -1.35
N PHE A 69 8.02 -18.56 -1.09
CA PHE A 69 7.71 -19.99 -0.84
C PHE A 69 7.93 -20.84 -2.09
N VAL A 70 7.50 -20.34 -3.26
CA VAL A 70 7.71 -21.04 -4.54
C VAL A 70 9.20 -21.25 -4.82
N LEU A 71 10.01 -20.21 -4.58
CA LEU A 71 11.47 -20.30 -4.72
C LEU A 71 12.09 -21.23 -3.68
N ALA A 72 11.65 -21.18 -2.43
CA ALA A 72 12.15 -22.01 -1.34
C ALA A 72 11.88 -23.51 -1.56
N CYS A 73 10.73 -23.83 -2.14
CA CYS A 73 10.34 -25.20 -2.46
C CYS A 73 10.72 -25.64 -3.86
N LYS A 74 11.50 -24.86 -4.62
CA LYS A 74 11.94 -25.28 -5.96
C LYS A 74 12.73 -26.59 -5.93
N ASN A 75 13.57 -26.78 -4.91
CA ASN A 75 14.36 -27.99 -4.69
C ASN A 75 13.91 -28.63 -3.38
N ILE A 76 12.94 -29.54 -3.47
CA ILE A 76 12.43 -30.26 -2.30
C ILE A 76 13.32 -31.46 -2.01
N SER A 77 13.68 -31.62 -0.73
CA SER A 77 14.32 -32.84 -0.24
C SER A 77 13.26 -33.72 0.41
N TYR A 78 13.03 -34.89 -0.18
CA TYR A 78 12.07 -35.87 0.33
C TYR A 78 12.76 -36.87 1.24
N ASN A 79 12.14 -37.15 2.38
CA ASN A 79 12.52 -38.21 3.29
C ASN A 79 11.53 -39.36 3.12
N PHE A 80 12.05 -40.52 2.71
CA PHE A 80 11.25 -41.72 2.52
C PHE A 80 11.19 -42.54 3.81
N SER A 81 10.09 -43.26 4.01
CA SER A 81 9.97 -44.25 5.08
C SER A 81 10.96 -45.40 4.91
N GLU A 82 11.15 -46.19 5.97
CA GLU A 82 12.08 -47.33 5.98
C GLU A 82 11.78 -48.38 4.88
N ASP A 83 10.53 -48.45 4.42
CA ASP A 83 10.11 -49.32 3.30
C ASP A 83 10.51 -48.78 1.92
N GLY A 84 10.97 -47.52 1.82
CA GLY A 84 11.33 -46.84 0.58
C GLY A 84 10.16 -46.55 -0.37
N LEU A 85 8.92 -46.84 0.02
CA LEU A 85 7.74 -46.80 -0.84
C LEU A 85 6.85 -45.59 -0.57
N THR A 86 6.94 -44.99 0.63
CA THR A 86 6.15 -43.81 0.99
C THR A 86 7.03 -42.61 1.35
N ILE A 87 6.55 -41.41 1.05
CA ILE A 87 7.18 -40.18 1.49
C ILE A 87 6.64 -39.88 2.89
N ASP A 88 7.54 -39.76 3.87
CA ASP A 88 7.18 -39.51 5.26
C ASP A 88 7.23 -38.01 5.61
N SER A 89 8.22 -37.32 5.07
CA SER A 89 8.31 -35.86 5.18
C SER A 89 9.06 -35.28 3.99
N ALA A 90 8.96 -33.97 3.82
CA ALA A 90 9.84 -33.24 2.93
C ALA A 90 10.33 -31.96 3.61
N THR A 91 11.37 -31.36 3.04
CA THR A 91 11.90 -30.07 3.51
C THR A 91 12.09 -29.13 2.35
N CYS A 92 11.67 -27.88 2.55
CA CYS A 92 11.98 -26.76 1.67
C CYS A 92 12.95 -25.82 2.38
N ASN A 93 13.93 -25.26 1.66
CA ASN A 93 14.86 -24.30 2.23
C ASN A 93 14.32 -22.88 2.04
N PHE A 94 13.79 -22.28 3.10
CA PHE A 94 13.29 -20.92 3.11
C PHE A 94 14.25 -20.02 3.89
N LEU A 95 14.93 -19.12 3.18
CA LEU A 95 15.84 -18.12 3.77
C LEU A 95 16.89 -18.73 4.71
N GLY A 96 17.40 -19.93 4.41
CA GLY A 96 18.40 -20.62 5.21
C GLY A 96 17.84 -21.48 6.35
N ALA A 97 16.53 -21.56 6.50
CA ALA A 97 15.85 -22.46 7.42
C ALA A 97 15.12 -23.58 6.66
N ASN A 98 15.20 -24.81 7.17
CA ASN A 98 14.43 -25.93 6.64
C ASN A 98 13.00 -25.86 7.16
N LEU A 99 12.04 -25.54 6.28
CA LEU A 99 10.63 -25.61 6.60
C LEU A 99 10.14 -27.06 6.52
N PRO A 100 9.60 -27.63 7.60
CA PRO A 100 9.10 -28.99 7.59
C PRO A 100 7.79 -29.07 6.79
N VAL A 101 7.77 -30.01 5.85
CA VAL A 101 6.58 -30.46 5.13
C VAL A 101 6.20 -31.81 5.70
N ASP A 102 5.08 -31.84 6.42
CA ASP A 102 4.54 -33.03 7.04
C ASP A 102 3.76 -33.89 6.04
N LYS A 103 3.57 -35.15 6.40
CA LYS A 103 2.85 -36.14 5.58
C LYS A 103 1.44 -35.69 5.19
N VAL A 104 0.74 -34.95 6.07
CA VAL A 104 -0.59 -34.40 5.79
C VAL A 104 -0.53 -33.40 4.65
N LEU A 105 0.44 -32.48 4.66
CA LEU A 105 0.59 -31.50 3.60
C LEU A 105 0.99 -32.17 2.27
N LEU A 106 1.81 -33.22 2.30
CA LEU A 106 2.15 -34.01 1.10
C LEU A 106 0.93 -34.75 0.51
N GLN A 107 0.03 -35.26 1.36
CA GLN A 107 -1.19 -35.92 0.88
C GLN A 107 -2.13 -34.95 0.15
N VAL A 108 -2.19 -33.69 0.59
CA VAL A 108 -3.03 -32.65 -0.05
C VAL A 108 -2.34 -32.03 -1.27
N SER A 109 -1.01 -31.84 -1.21
CA SER A 109 -0.23 -31.15 -2.26
C SER A 109 0.29 -32.09 -3.36
N GLY A 110 0.26 -33.40 -3.12
CA GLY A 110 1.02 -34.37 -3.92
C GLY A 110 2.53 -34.15 -3.83
N SER A 111 3.25 -34.53 -4.88
CA SER A 111 4.70 -34.34 -5.00
C SER A 111 5.09 -33.07 -5.78
N SER A 112 4.12 -32.26 -6.22
CA SER A 112 4.38 -31.03 -6.96
C SER A 112 5.07 -29.98 -6.08
N PRO A 113 6.26 -29.47 -6.45
CA PRO A 113 6.95 -28.43 -5.70
C PRO A 113 6.11 -27.17 -5.50
N ASN A 114 5.36 -26.77 -6.54
CA ASN A 114 4.53 -25.58 -6.49
C ASN A 114 3.34 -25.74 -5.55
N SER A 115 2.69 -26.92 -5.54
CA SER A 115 1.55 -27.15 -4.67
C SER A 115 1.97 -27.26 -3.21
N ILE A 116 3.14 -27.85 -2.95
CA ILE A 116 3.74 -27.86 -1.61
C ILE A 116 4.04 -26.42 -1.16
N ALA A 117 4.64 -25.60 -2.02
CA ALA A 117 4.91 -24.19 -1.73
C ALA A 117 3.64 -23.41 -1.40
N TRP A 118 2.59 -23.62 -2.19
CA TRP A 118 1.30 -22.96 -2.02
C TRP A 118 0.61 -23.34 -0.71
N ASN A 119 0.56 -24.64 -0.39
CA ASN A 119 -0.03 -25.10 0.85
C ASN A 119 0.77 -24.66 2.09
N LEU A 120 2.10 -24.55 1.99
CA LEU A 120 2.93 -23.95 3.04
C LEU A 120 2.64 -22.46 3.23
N PHE A 121 2.54 -21.71 2.13
CA PHE A 121 2.14 -20.31 2.16
C PHE A 121 0.76 -20.17 2.83
N LEU A 122 -0.25 -20.94 2.38
CA LEU A 122 -1.59 -20.94 2.97
C LEU A 122 -1.53 -21.27 4.46
N ARG A 123 -0.75 -22.26 4.89
CA ARG A 123 -0.60 -22.61 6.31
C ARG A 123 -0.04 -21.43 7.13
N ASN A 124 0.88 -20.65 6.57
CA ASN A 124 1.42 -19.45 7.22
C ASN A 124 0.34 -18.36 7.36
N VAL A 125 -0.45 -18.11 6.32
CA VAL A 125 -1.47 -17.04 6.32
C VAL A 125 -2.86 -17.45 6.83
N THR A 126 -3.11 -18.73 7.08
CA THR A 126 -4.42 -19.22 7.58
C THR A 126 -4.84 -18.60 8.91
N PRO A 127 -3.95 -18.43 9.92
CA PRO A 127 -4.33 -17.87 11.22
C PRO A 127 -4.91 -16.46 11.16
N ILE A 128 -4.64 -15.73 10.07
CA ILE A 128 -4.99 -14.32 9.90
C ILE A 128 -6.15 -14.10 8.90
N PHE A 129 -6.75 -15.18 8.37
CA PHE A 129 -7.89 -15.05 7.46
C PHE A 129 -9.09 -14.38 8.12
N ASN A 130 -9.78 -13.55 7.34
CA ASN A 130 -10.93 -12.75 7.76
C ASN A 130 -10.67 -11.77 8.91
N THR A 131 -9.41 -11.57 9.30
CA THR A 131 -9.03 -10.55 10.28
C THR A 131 -8.60 -9.26 9.59
N ASN A 132 -8.88 -8.13 10.22
CA ASN A 132 -8.37 -6.83 9.79
C ASN A 132 -6.95 -6.67 10.34
N LEU A 133 -5.98 -6.71 9.44
CA LEU A 133 -4.56 -6.63 9.75
C LEU A 133 -4.06 -5.20 9.54
N TYR A 134 -3.22 -4.74 10.46
CA TYR A 134 -2.47 -3.51 10.32
C TYR A 134 -1.01 -3.88 10.07
N LEU A 135 -0.62 -3.95 8.79
CA LEU A 135 0.71 -4.35 8.37
C LEU A 135 1.51 -3.14 7.89
N ASP A 136 2.81 -3.14 8.18
CA ASP A 136 3.83 -2.34 7.50
C ASP A 136 4.91 -3.24 6.90
N ASN A 137 5.80 -2.69 6.07
CA ASN A 137 6.85 -3.48 5.42
C ASN A 137 7.79 -4.16 6.41
N ASN A 138 8.08 -3.53 7.55
CA ASN A 138 9.05 -4.03 8.54
C ASN A 138 8.48 -5.19 9.36
N SER A 139 7.19 -5.15 9.67
CA SER A 139 6.49 -6.19 10.41
C SER A 139 5.98 -7.30 9.51
N PHE A 140 5.73 -7.04 8.22
CA PHE A 140 5.08 -7.97 7.28
C PHE A 140 5.57 -9.42 7.40
N PHE A 141 6.87 -9.68 7.33
CA PHE A 141 7.39 -11.05 7.36
C PHE A 141 7.42 -11.67 8.76
N ASN A 142 7.39 -10.85 9.82
CA ASN A 142 7.48 -11.29 11.21
C ASN A 142 6.10 -11.45 11.88
N THR A 143 5.07 -10.74 11.40
CA THR A 143 3.72 -10.73 11.99
C THR A 143 2.72 -11.66 11.33
N LEU A 144 3.02 -12.26 10.16
CA LEU A 144 2.10 -13.20 9.50
C LEU A 144 1.90 -14.52 10.29
N THR A 145 2.85 -14.88 11.16
CA THR A 145 2.82 -16.11 11.98
C THR A 145 2.14 -15.96 13.35
N ILE A 146 1.78 -14.75 13.77
CA ILE A 146 1.16 -14.49 15.07
C ILE A 146 -0.17 -13.76 14.81
N PRO A 147 -1.33 -14.27 15.28
CA PRO A 147 -2.57 -13.49 15.20
C PRO A 147 -2.30 -12.15 15.86
N PRO A 148 -2.55 -10.99 15.21
CA PRO A 148 -2.03 -9.71 15.69
C PRO A 148 -2.57 -9.44 17.09
N SER A 149 -1.74 -9.70 18.10
CA SER A 149 -2.01 -9.29 19.46
C SER A 149 -1.87 -7.77 19.48
N SER A 150 -3.03 -7.12 19.56
CA SER A 150 -3.27 -5.68 19.65
C SER A 150 -3.25 -4.88 18.32
N ALA A 151 -4.45 -4.66 17.81
CA ALA A 151 -4.81 -3.68 16.79
C ALA A 151 -4.56 -2.20 17.18
N SER A 152 -3.79 -1.90 18.24
CA SER A 152 -3.70 -0.54 18.82
C SER A 152 -2.55 0.31 18.27
N ASP A 153 -1.42 -0.29 17.88
CA ASP A 153 -0.19 0.49 17.68
C ASP A 153 -0.02 1.05 16.27
N CYS A 154 -0.87 0.63 15.33
CA CYS A 154 -0.85 1.08 13.94
C CYS A 154 -2.21 1.60 13.43
N ALA A 155 -3.01 2.20 14.32
CA ALA A 155 -4.26 2.83 13.94
C ALA A 155 -4.08 3.93 12.88
N THR A 156 -2.90 4.56 12.85
CA THR A 156 -2.48 5.54 11.84
C THR A 156 -1.02 5.30 11.46
N LEU A 157 -0.73 5.20 10.16
CA LEU A 157 0.61 5.08 9.63
C LEU A 157 1.41 6.36 9.93
N LYS A 158 2.63 6.19 10.41
CA LYS A 158 3.59 7.25 10.69
C LYS A 158 4.47 7.48 9.49
N TYR A 159 4.73 8.74 9.15
CA TYR A 159 5.67 9.09 8.09
C TYR A 159 7.09 9.20 8.67
N SER A 160 8.01 8.38 8.16
CA SER A 160 9.42 8.47 8.51
C SER A 160 10.20 9.11 7.36
N ALA A 161 10.73 10.31 7.61
CA ALA A 161 11.59 11.01 6.66
C ALA A 161 12.92 10.26 6.41
N LEU A 162 13.35 9.40 7.34
CA LEU A 162 14.59 8.63 7.23
C LEU A 162 14.50 7.53 6.15
N TYR A 163 13.35 6.88 6.01
CA TYR A 163 13.11 5.82 5.03
C TYR A 163 12.25 6.27 3.85
N GLY A 164 11.81 7.54 3.85
CA GLY A 164 10.96 8.11 2.81
C GLY A 164 9.59 7.42 2.69
N GLY A 165 9.06 6.85 3.78
CA GLY A 165 7.90 5.96 3.71
C GLY A 165 7.00 5.96 4.94
N TYR A 166 5.87 5.28 4.81
CA TYR A 166 4.87 5.12 5.87
C TYR A 166 5.01 3.76 6.55
N ASN A 167 4.98 3.75 7.88
CA ASN A 167 5.13 2.54 8.68
C ASN A 167 4.39 2.67 10.02
N CYS A 168 4.34 1.60 10.82
CA CYS A 168 3.62 1.57 12.09
C CYS A 168 4.48 2.04 13.28
N SER A 169 5.79 1.85 13.20
CA SER A 169 6.68 1.89 14.36
C SER A 169 7.43 3.23 14.54
N GLN A 170 7.78 3.91 13.45
CA GLN A 170 8.72 5.02 13.39
C GLN A 170 8.17 6.21 12.58
N GLY A 171 8.45 7.43 13.05
CA GLY A 171 8.14 8.66 12.35
C GLY A 171 7.10 9.53 13.05
N GLY A 172 6.74 10.64 12.39
CA GLY A 172 5.71 11.55 12.86
C GLY A 172 4.30 11.04 12.55
N PRO A 173 3.25 11.58 13.20
CA PRO A 173 1.86 11.22 12.90
C PRO A 173 1.58 11.46 11.41
N GLY A 174 1.10 10.44 10.70
CA GLY A 174 0.64 10.56 9.33
C GLY A 174 -0.87 10.71 9.24
N ASP A 175 -1.36 10.88 8.00
CA ASP A 175 -2.79 11.05 7.72
C ASP A 175 -3.45 9.77 7.18
N PHE A 176 -2.70 8.66 7.12
CA PHE A 176 -3.13 7.43 6.46
C PHE A 176 -3.39 6.33 7.48
N LYS A 177 -4.49 5.59 7.30
CA LYS A 177 -4.77 4.36 8.03
C LYS A 177 -4.95 3.23 7.03
N ARG A 178 -4.17 2.15 7.17
CA ARG A 178 -4.23 0.99 6.27
C ARG A 178 -4.77 -0.23 6.99
N THR A 179 -5.73 -0.90 6.38
CA THR A 179 -6.29 -2.17 6.83
C THR A 179 -6.16 -3.18 5.71
N THR A 180 -5.67 -4.37 6.01
CA THR A 180 -5.56 -5.47 5.06
C THR A 180 -6.38 -6.66 5.52
N ARG A 181 -7.11 -7.28 4.60
CA ARG A 181 -7.92 -8.46 4.84
C ARG A 181 -7.62 -9.52 3.81
N LEU A 182 -7.41 -10.74 4.29
CA LEU A 182 -7.20 -11.92 3.46
C LEU A 182 -8.42 -12.83 3.57
N THR A 183 -8.92 -13.30 2.44
CA THR A 183 -10.08 -14.21 2.38
C THR A 183 -9.74 -15.36 1.43
N LYS A 184 -9.76 -16.60 1.94
CA LYS A 184 -9.67 -17.80 1.10
C LYS A 184 -10.91 -17.88 0.21
N ILE A 185 -10.73 -18.03 -1.11
CA ILE A 185 -11.83 -18.23 -2.06
C ILE A 185 -11.96 -19.70 -2.42
N SER A 186 -10.84 -20.32 -2.78
CA SER A 186 -10.75 -21.74 -3.11
C SER A 186 -9.45 -22.32 -2.55
N ASP A 187 -9.20 -23.60 -2.80
CA ASP A 187 -7.93 -24.22 -2.42
C ASP A 187 -6.74 -23.68 -3.22
N SER A 188 -6.96 -23.13 -4.41
CA SER A 188 -5.92 -22.59 -5.30
C SER A 188 -5.94 -21.06 -5.45
N SER A 189 -6.81 -20.37 -4.71
CA SER A 189 -6.93 -18.91 -4.81
C SER A 189 -7.31 -18.21 -3.51
N LEU A 190 -6.73 -17.03 -3.34
CA LEU A 190 -6.90 -16.16 -2.18
C LEU A 190 -7.18 -14.73 -2.64
N ARG A 191 -8.14 -14.08 -2.00
CA ARG A 191 -8.42 -12.66 -2.18
C ARG A 191 -7.68 -11.84 -1.14
N ILE A 192 -7.07 -10.76 -1.60
CA ILE A 192 -6.47 -9.73 -0.77
C ILE A 192 -7.24 -8.44 -0.98
N GLU A 193 -7.57 -7.81 0.13
CA GLU A 193 -8.26 -6.54 0.15
C GLU A 193 -7.47 -5.57 1.02
N VAL A 194 -7.03 -4.46 0.45
CA VAL A 194 -6.29 -3.43 1.16
C VAL A 194 -7.08 -2.13 1.07
N GLU A 195 -7.46 -1.61 2.22
CA GLU A 195 -8.16 -0.34 2.36
C GLU A 195 -7.25 0.68 3.02
N VAL A 196 -7.05 1.83 2.37
CA VAL A 196 -6.26 2.94 2.91
C VAL A 196 -7.14 4.17 3.04
N TYR A 197 -7.40 4.57 4.27
CA TYR A 197 -8.15 5.77 4.65
C TYR A 197 -7.20 6.96 4.71
N TYR A 198 -7.66 8.12 4.25
CA TYR A 198 -6.93 9.39 4.29
C TYR A 198 -7.87 10.58 4.54
N ALA A 199 -7.33 11.66 5.10
CA ALA A 199 -8.12 12.86 5.41
C ALA A 199 -8.57 13.62 4.13
N PRO A 200 -9.79 14.20 4.10
CA PRO A 200 -10.85 14.17 5.10
C PRO A 200 -11.83 12.99 4.84
N LYS A 201 -11.60 11.85 5.50
CA LYS A 201 -12.48 10.66 5.49
C LYS A 201 -12.77 10.06 4.10
N ARG A 202 -11.76 10.00 3.25
CA ARG A 202 -11.83 9.22 2.00
C ARG A 202 -11.06 7.92 2.17
N PHE A 203 -11.29 6.97 1.28
CA PHE A 203 -10.51 5.73 1.24
C PHE A 203 -10.20 5.33 -0.20
N VAL A 204 -9.10 4.62 -0.38
CA VAL A 204 -8.81 3.84 -1.58
C VAL A 204 -8.89 2.37 -1.19
N LYS A 205 -9.51 1.57 -2.04
CA LYS A 205 -9.62 0.13 -1.87
C LYS A 205 -8.98 -0.55 -3.07
N VAL A 206 -7.99 -1.38 -2.81
CA VAL A 206 -7.35 -2.24 -3.81
C VAL A 206 -7.72 -3.68 -3.47
N VAL A 207 -8.24 -4.40 -4.47
CA VAL A 207 -8.56 -5.81 -4.35
C VAL A 207 -7.76 -6.56 -5.39
N ASP A 208 -7.12 -7.63 -4.95
CA ASP A 208 -6.34 -8.50 -5.82
C ASP A 208 -6.54 -9.97 -5.46
N TYR A 209 -6.16 -10.84 -6.40
CA TYR A 209 -6.28 -12.29 -6.28
C TYR A 209 -4.91 -12.94 -6.43
N ILE A 210 -4.51 -13.68 -5.42
CA ILE A 210 -3.31 -14.50 -5.44
C ILE A 210 -3.72 -15.93 -5.77
N TYR A 211 -3.06 -16.51 -6.76
CA TYR A 211 -3.26 -17.88 -7.22
C TYR A 211 -2.04 -18.75 -6.92
N GLU A 212 -2.30 -20.05 -6.78
CA GLU A 212 -1.31 -21.13 -6.93
C GLU A 212 -0.66 -21.02 -8.32
N ARG A 213 0.68 -21.17 -8.38
CA ARG A 213 1.47 -21.03 -9.62
C ARG A 213 1.92 -22.38 -10.17
#